data_AF-A0A6J1WDN3-F1
#
_entry.id   AF-A0A6J1WDN3-F1
#
_cell.length_a   1.000
_cell.length_b   1.000
_cell.length_c   1.000
_cell.angle_alpha   90.00
_cell.angle_beta   90.00
_cell.angle_gamma   90.00
#
_symmetry.space_group_name_H-M   'P 1'
#
loop_
_entity.id
_entity.type
_entity.pdbx_description
1 polymer ?
#
loop_
_entity_poly.entity_id
_entity_poly.type
_entity_poly.pdbx_seq_one_letter_code
_entity_poly.pdbx_strand_id
1 'polypeptide(L)'
;YVRRFQNIAELYETECVDLARAMQHYEQAADYFRGEESTSSANKCMLKLAQYAAQLEHYDKAIQIYEQIAKSSLDNSLLKYSAKEYMFRAALCHLCVDLLNAQHAIEKYCGLYPAFADTRECKLIKVN
;
A
#
# COMPACT_ATOMS: atom_id res chain seq x y z
N TYR A 1 17.76 5.38 18.20
CA TYR A 1 17.04 5.52 16.93
C TYR A 1 16.08 4.35 16.65
N VAL A 2 16.50 3.08 16.72
CA VAL A 2 15.60 1.90 16.60
C VAL A 2 14.52 1.83 17.70
N ARG A 3 14.85 2.22 18.94
CA ARG A 3 13.90 2.19 20.06
C ARG A 3 12.69 3.11 19.93
N ARG A 4 12.75 4.19 19.13
CA ARG A 4 11.60 5.10 18.97
C ARG A 4 10.51 4.48 18.10
N PHE A 5 10.89 3.75 17.05
CA PHE A 5 9.92 3.02 16.21
C PHE A 5 9.34 1.79 16.92
N GLN A 6 10.11 1.11 17.79
CA GLN A 6 9.57 0.04 18.64
C GLN A 6 8.59 0.58 19.69
N ASN A 7 8.89 1.70 20.35
CA ASN A 7 7.95 2.32 21.30
C ASN A 7 6.67 2.79 20.60
N ILE A 8 6.76 3.24 19.35
CA ILE A 8 5.58 3.62 18.54
C ILE A 8 4.72 2.39 18.22
N ALA A 9 5.35 1.25 17.88
CA ALA A 9 4.62 -0.01 17.64
C ALA A 9 3.96 -0.56 18.93
N GLU A 10 4.65 -0.49 20.07
CA GLU A 10 4.10 -0.90 21.39
C GLU A 10 2.99 0.04 21.89
N LEU A 11 2.98 1.32 21.50
CA LEU A 11 1.89 2.26 21.85
C LEU A 11 0.61 2.03 21.03
N TYR A 12 0.71 1.43 19.84
CA TYR A 12 -0.42 1.18 18.94
C TYR A 12 -1.16 -0.15 19.18
N GLU A 13 -0.66 -1.00 20.08
CA GLU A 13 -1.37 -2.23 20.50
C GLU A 13 -2.54 -1.96 21.45
N THR A 14 -2.84 -0.70 21.81
CA THR A 14 -4.06 -0.34 22.55
C THR A 14 -5.15 0.10 21.57
N GLU A 15 -6.02 -0.86 21.26
CA GLU A 15 -6.80 -1.04 20.04
C GLU A 15 -7.78 0.10 19.64
N CYS A 16 -7.87 0.34 18.32
CA CYS A 16 -8.82 1.19 17.57
C CYS A 16 -8.77 2.72 17.71
N VAL A 17 -8.47 3.31 18.88
CA VAL A 17 -8.72 4.75 19.09
C VAL A 17 -7.69 5.67 18.39
N ASP A 18 -6.49 5.18 18.05
CA ASP A 18 -5.42 6.06 17.54
C ASP A 18 -4.88 5.73 16.13
N LEU A 19 -5.61 4.95 15.32
CA LEU A 19 -5.22 4.66 13.93
C LEU A 19 -5.02 5.94 13.09
N ALA A 20 -5.84 6.98 13.32
CA ALA A 20 -5.71 8.25 12.62
C ALA A 20 -4.41 8.99 12.98
N ARG A 21 -4.00 9.00 14.26
CA ARG A 21 -2.70 9.54 14.65
C ARG A 21 -1.56 8.66 14.17
N ALA A 22 -1.73 7.34 14.17
CA ALA A 22 -0.79 6.40 13.57
C ALA A 22 -0.48 6.78 12.14
N MET A 23 -1.50 7.02 11.33
CA MET A 23 -1.33 7.47 9.95
C MET A 23 -0.51 8.75 9.88
N GLN A 24 -0.82 9.78 10.69
CA GLN A 24 -0.04 11.02 10.67
C GLN A 24 1.44 10.79 11.03
N HIS A 25 1.72 9.95 12.02
CA HIS A 25 3.09 9.63 12.42
C HIS A 25 3.83 8.82 11.35
N TYR A 26 3.16 7.88 10.68
CA TYR A 26 3.75 7.13 9.57
C TYR A 26 3.99 8.01 8.33
N GLU A 27 3.15 9.02 8.09
CA GLU A 27 3.32 10.00 7.01
C GLU A 27 4.59 10.83 7.25
N GLN A 28 4.70 11.40 8.45
CA GLN A 28 5.88 12.17 8.86
C GLN A 28 7.16 11.32 8.82
N ALA A 29 7.10 10.06 9.27
CA ALA A 29 8.23 9.14 9.20
C ALA A 29 8.62 8.82 7.74
N ALA A 30 7.65 8.63 6.85
CA ALA A 30 7.91 8.37 5.44
C ALA A 30 8.59 9.58 4.76
N ASP A 31 8.12 10.80 5.04
CA ASP A 31 8.72 12.02 4.49
C ASP A 31 10.14 12.26 5.02
N TYR A 32 10.36 11.98 6.31
CA TYR A 32 11.71 12.01 6.90
C TYR A 32 12.66 11.04 6.21
N PHE A 33 12.24 9.77 6.03
CA PHE A 33 13.06 8.76 5.36
C PHE A 33 13.28 9.05 3.87
N ARG A 34 12.33 9.72 3.19
CA ARG A 34 12.53 10.21 1.83
C ARG A 34 13.62 11.28 1.77
N GLY A 35 13.67 12.19 2.75
CA GLY A 35 14.71 13.22 2.87
C GLY A 35 16.11 12.66 3.14
N GLU A 36 16.21 11.54 3.87
CA GLU A 36 17.47 10.81 4.10
C GLU A 36 17.84 9.82 2.98
N GLU A 37 17.17 9.89 1.81
CA GLU A 37 17.36 8.97 0.67
C GLU A 37 17.11 7.49 0.99
N SER A 38 16.43 7.19 2.10
CA SER A 38 16.11 5.83 2.56
C SER A 38 14.76 5.36 2.01
N THR A 39 14.73 5.12 0.69
CA THR A 39 13.50 4.71 -0.03
C THR A 39 12.85 3.44 0.52
N SER A 40 13.65 2.45 0.94
CA SER A 40 13.14 1.19 1.51
C SER A 40 12.42 1.39 2.84
N SER A 41 12.94 2.26 3.71
CA SER A 41 12.33 2.58 5.01
C SER A 41 11.08 3.43 4.83
N ALA A 42 11.13 4.41 3.92
CA ALA A 42 9.97 5.21 3.54
C ALA A 42 8.82 4.34 3.01
N ASN A 43 9.12 3.38 2.11
CA ASN A 43 8.10 2.47 1.57
C ASN A 43 7.47 1.61 2.67
N LYS A 44 8.23 1.14 3.66
CA LYS A 44 7.68 0.40 4.80
C LYS A 44 6.69 1.25 5.62
N CYS A 45 7.02 2.51 5.88
CA CYS A 45 6.12 3.45 6.57
C CYS A 45 4.85 3.72 5.75
N MET A 46 4.99 3.98 4.45
CA MET A 46 3.87 4.21 3.55
C MET A 46 2.94 2.99 3.44
N LEU A 47 3.47 1.77 3.42
CA LEU A 47 2.65 0.54 3.41
C LEU A 47 1.80 0.40 4.67
N LYS A 48 2.36 0.77 5.84
CA LYS A 48 1.60 0.81 7.10
C LYS A 48 0.53 1.88 7.07
N LEU A 49 0.85 3.05 6.54
CA LEU A 49 -0.12 4.13 6.36
C LEU A 49 -1.29 3.71 5.48
N ALA A 50 -1.02 3.05 4.35
CA ALA A 50 -2.05 2.54 3.45
C ALA A 50 -2.92 1.46 4.11
N GLN A 51 -2.31 0.58 4.92
CA GLN A 51 -3.03 -0.44 5.67
C GLN A 51 -4.02 0.19 6.66
N TYR A 52 -3.59 1.20 7.42
CA TYR A 52 -4.46 1.90 8.36
C TYR A 52 -5.50 2.77 7.66
N ALA A 53 -5.14 3.40 6.54
CA ALA A 53 -6.09 4.13 5.71
C ALA A 53 -7.23 3.22 5.24
N ALA A 54 -6.92 2.02 4.76
CA ALA A 54 -7.93 1.04 4.33
C ALA A 54 -8.81 0.57 5.50
N GLN A 55 -8.26 0.43 6.71
CA GLN A 55 -9.03 0.05 7.91
C GLN A 55 -9.99 1.15 8.38
N LEU A 56 -9.63 2.41 8.16
CA LEU A 56 -10.47 3.58 8.45
C LEU A 56 -11.40 3.95 7.27
N GLU A 57 -11.57 3.05 6.31
CA GLU A 57 -12.40 3.25 5.10
C GLU A 57 -11.93 4.41 4.20
N HIS A 58 -10.73 4.93 4.41
CA HIS A 58 -10.07 5.90 3.54
C HIS A 58 -9.42 5.20 2.34
N TYR A 59 -10.24 4.47 1.56
CA TYR A 59 -9.78 3.64 0.45
C TYR A 59 -9.06 4.45 -0.63
N ASP A 60 -9.50 5.67 -0.94
CA ASP A 60 -8.83 6.54 -1.93
C ASP A 60 -7.36 6.81 -1.56
N LYS A 61 -7.09 7.11 -0.28
CA LYS A 61 -5.72 7.34 0.21
C LYS A 61 -4.90 6.06 0.15
N ALA A 62 -5.49 4.92 0.57
CA ALA A 62 -4.83 3.63 0.51
C ALA A 62 -4.45 3.23 -0.94
N ILE A 63 -5.37 3.40 -1.88
CA ILE A 63 -5.17 3.14 -3.32
C ILE A 63 -3.98 3.94 -3.85
N GLN A 64 -3.98 5.26 -3.64
CA GLN A 64 -2.93 6.15 -4.14
C GLN A 64 -1.55 5.71 -3.65
N ILE A 65 -1.45 5.34 -2.38
CA ILE A 65 -0.19 4.92 -1.78
C ILE A 65 0.25 3.56 -2.33
N TYR A 66 -0.65 2.58 -2.40
CA TYR A 66 -0.32 1.26 -2.93
C TYR A 66 0.08 1.34 -4.42
N GLU A 67 -0.63 2.12 -5.24
CA GLU A 67 -0.25 2.34 -6.64
C GLU A 67 1.12 3.02 -6.76
N GLN A 68 1.40 4.03 -5.93
CA GLN A 68 2.69 4.72 -5.93
C GLN A 68 3.83 3.75 -5.63
N ILE A 69 3.71 2.96 -4.56
CA ILE A 69 4.75 2.00 -4.14
C ILE A 69 4.87 0.87 -5.17
N ALA A 70 3.76 0.39 -5.72
CA ALA A 70 3.76 -0.62 -6.79
C ALA A 70 4.54 -0.12 -8.00
N LYS A 71 4.27 1.09 -8.48
CA LYS A 71 4.97 1.69 -9.62
C LYS A 71 6.47 1.80 -9.37
N SER A 72 6.87 2.36 -8.22
CA SER A 72 8.29 2.44 -7.84
C SER A 72 8.94 1.06 -7.67
N SER A 73 8.18 0.04 -7.29
CA SER A 73 8.67 -1.34 -7.15
C SER A 73 8.81 -2.05 -8.50
N LEU A 74 8.02 -1.69 -9.51
CA LEU A 74 8.12 -2.24 -10.87
C LEU A 74 9.43 -1.80 -11.56
N ASP A 75 9.89 -0.58 -11.29
CA ASP A 75 11.16 -0.06 -11.79
C ASP A 75 12.38 -0.83 -11.23
N ASN A 76 12.23 -1.50 -10.07
CA ASN A 76 13.27 -2.29 -9.44
C ASN A 76 13.05 -3.79 -9.64
N SER A 77 13.91 -4.44 -10.44
CA SER A 77 13.79 -5.87 -10.75
C SER A 77 13.79 -6.80 -9.54
N LEU A 78 14.35 -6.40 -8.39
CA LEU A 78 14.31 -7.18 -7.15
C LEU A 78 12.95 -7.10 -6.44
N LEU A 79 12.23 -5.97 -6.59
CA LEU A 79 10.96 -5.70 -5.91
C LEU A 79 9.73 -6.00 -6.77
N LYS A 80 9.91 -6.42 -8.03
CA LYS A 80 8.83 -6.80 -8.96
C LYS A 80 7.87 -7.83 -8.39
N TYR A 81 8.34 -8.76 -7.55
CA TYR A 81 7.48 -9.75 -6.90
C TYR A 81 6.55 -9.09 -5.87
N SER A 82 7.08 -8.16 -5.08
CA SER A 82 6.30 -7.40 -4.08
C SER A 82 5.35 -6.40 -4.73
N ALA A 83 5.67 -5.88 -5.92
CA ALA A 83 4.78 -4.98 -6.66
C ALA A 83 3.40 -5.60 -6.90
N LYS A 84 3.32 -6.91 -7.19
CA LYS A 84 2.04 -7.62 -7.43
C LYS A 84 1.15 -7.61 -6.19
N GLU A 85 1.74 -7.78 -5.01
CA GLU A 85 1.02 -7.74 -3.73
C GLU A 85 0.42 -6.35 -3.49
N TYR A 86 1.15 -5.28 -3.81
CA TYR A 86 0.67 -3.91 -3.66
C TYR A 86 -0.45 -3.59 -4.66
N MET A 87 -0.32 -4.02 -5.92
CA MET A 87 -1.38 -3.88 -6.93
C MET A 87 -2.65 -4.65 -6.52
N PHE A 88 -2.49 -5.84 -5.95
CA PHE A 88 -3.61 -6.62 -5.43
C PHE A 88 -4.32 -5.89 -4.27
N ARG A 89 -3.57 -5.35 -3.30
CA ARG A 89 -4.15 -4.54 -2.21
C ARG A 89 -4.86 -3.29 -2.71
N ALA A 90 -4.30 -2.59 -3.70
CA ALA A 90 -4.96 -1.45 -4.33
C ALA A 90 -6.27 -1.87 -5.03
N ALA A 91 -6.26 -2.98 -5.77
CA ALA A 91 -7.45 -3.51 -6.43
C ALA A 91 -8.54 -3.93 -5.43
N LEU A 92 -8.19 -4.50 -4.27
CA LEU A 92 -9.14 -4.77 -3.19
C LEU A 92 -9.74 -3.49 -2.62
N CYS A 93 -8.93 -2.44 -2.44
CA CYS A 93 -9.45 -1.14 -2.00
C CYS A 93 -10.41 -0.54 -3.04
N HIS A 94 -10.12 -0.67 -4.33
CA HIS A 94 -11.07 -0.28 -5.38
C HIS A 94 -12.37 -1.08 -5.31
N LEU A 95 -12.30 -2.40 -5.05
CA LEU A 95 -13.47 -3.27 -4.92
C LEU A 95 -14.38 -2.84 -3.78
N CYS A 96 -13.81 -2.35 -2.67
CA CYS A 96 -14.57 -1.78 -1.55
C CYS A 96 -15.28 -0.47 -1.91
N VAL A 97 -14.79 0.27 -2.91
CA VAL A 97 -15.40 1.52 -3.38
C VAL A 97 -16.44 1.26 -4.46
N ASP A 98 -16.04 0.60 -5.55
CA ASP A 98 -16.89 0.28 -6.70
C ASP A 98 -16.26 -0.82 -7.58
N LEU A 99 -17.09 -1.78 -8.00
CA LEU A 99 -16.72 -2.88 -8.89
C LEU A 99 -16.18 -2.38 -10.23
N LEU A 100 -16.79 -1.34 -10.81
CA LEU A 100 -16.36 -0.81 -12.12
C LEU A 100 -14.96 -0.19 -12.02
N ASN A 101 -14.69 0.55 -10.95
CA ASN A 101 -13.36 1.11 -10.68
C ASN A 101 -12.31 0.01 -10.49
N ALA A 102 -12.66 -1.08 -9.82
CA ALA A 102 -11.77 -2.23 -9.66
C ALA A 102 -11.43 -2.90 -11.01
N GLN A 103 -12.42 -3.05 -11.90
CA GLN A 103 -12.20 -3.59 -13.24
C GLN A 103 -11.25 -2.72 -14.06
N HIS A 104 -11.50 -1.41 -14.11
CA HIS A 104 -10.61 -0.47 -14.81
C HIS A 104 -9.19 -0.45 -14.21
N ALA A 105 -9.07 -0.50 -12.88
CA ALA A 105 -7.77 -0.57 -12.22
C ALA A 105 -7.00 -1.83 -12.58
N ILE A 106 -7.68 -2.99 -12.65
CA ILE A 106 -7.05 -4.26 -13.05
C ILE A 106 -6.58 -4.23 -14.49
N GLU A 107 -7.37 -3.67 -15.42
CA GLU A 107 -6.95 -3.53 -16.81
C GLU A 107 -5.69 -2.66 -16.93
N LYS A 108 -5.65 -1.53 -16.19
CA LYS A 108 -4.47 -0.68 -16.07
C LYS A 108 -3.27 -1.45 -15.49
N TYR A 109 -3.48 -2.26 -14.45
CA TYR A 109 -2.43 -3.07 -13.82
C TYR A 109 -1.87 -4.15 -14.76
N CYS A 110 -2.73 -4.84 -15.50
CA CYS A 110 -2.32 -5.79 -16.53
C CYS A 110 -1.55 -5.10 -17.67
N GLY A 111 -1.94 -3.87 -18.05
CA GLY A 111 -1.20 -3.08 -19.04
C GLY A 111 0.18 -2.65 -18.55
N LEU A 112 0.30 -2.24 -17.28
CA LEU A 112 1.58 -1.84 -16.66
C LEU A 112 2.52 -3.03 -16.43
N TYR A 113 1.97 -4.18 -16.06
CA TYR A 113 2.74 -5.39 -15.80
C TYR A 113 1.98 -6.60 -16.36
N PRO A 114 2.27 -7.03 -17.60
CA PRO A 114 1.56 -8.13 -18.26
C PRO A 114 1.54 -9.43 -17.45
N ALA A 115 2.62 -9.73 -16.74
CA ALA A 115 2.71 -10.90 -15.86
C ALA A 115 1.82 -10.81 -14.61
N PHE A 116 1.14 -9.69 -14.35
CA PHE A 116 0.06 -9.59 -13.35
C PHE A 116 -1.18 -10.37 -13.80
N ALA A 117 -1.50 -10.38 -15.10
CA ALA A 117 -2.70 -11.03 -15.63
C ALA A 117 -2.72 -12.54 -15.33
N ASP A 118 -1.54 -13.16 -15.29
CA ASP A 118 -1.39 -14.59 -15.05
C ASP A 118 -1.44 -14.98 -13.56
N THR A 119 -1.37 -14.00 -12.65
CA THR A 119 -1.31 -14.29 -11.21
C THR A 119 -2.65 -14.68 -10.63
N ARG A 120 -2.61 -15.35 -9.47
CA ARG A 120 -3.81 -15.81 -8.76
C ARG A 120 -4.63 -14.62 -8.26
N GLU A 121 -3.96 -13.55 -7.88
CA GLU A 121 -4.51 -12.29 -7.40
C GLU A 121 -5.39 -11.61 -8.46
N CYS A 122 -4.88 -11.45 -9.69
CA CYS A 122 -5.65 -10.85 -10.77
C CYS A 122 -6.85 -11.72 -11.16
N LYS A 123 -6.67 -13.05 -11.20
CA LYS A 123 -7.73 -13.99 -11.51
C LYS A 123 -8.83 -13.98 -10.45
N LEU A 124 -8.47 -13.86 -9.17
CA LEU A 124 -9.44 -13.83 -8.07
C LEU A 124 -10.39 -12.64 -8.17
N ILE A 125 -9.88 -11.45 -8.51
CA ILE A 125 -10.72 -10.24 -8.58
C ILE A 125 -11.55 -10.23 -9.87
N LYS A 126 -11.03 -10.74 -11.00
CA LYS A 126 -11.80 -10.83 -12.26
C LYS A 126 -12.97 -11.82 -12.22
N VAL A 127 -13.00 -12.75 -11.27
CA VAL A 127 -14.02 -13.79 -11.15
C VAL A 127 -15.22 -13.34 -10.30
N ASN A 128 -15.11 -12.22 -9.58
CA ASN A 128 -16.22 -11.57 -8.85
C ASN A 128 -16.79 -10.40 -9.66
#